data_AF-A0A9D6SEM6-F1
#
_entry.id   AF-A0A9D6SEM6-F1
#
_cell.length_a   1.000
_cell.length_b   1.000
_cell.length_c   1.000
_cell.angle_alpha   90.00
_cell.angle_beta   90.00
_cell.angle_gamma   90.00
#
_symmetry.space_group_name_H-M   'P 1'
#
loop_
_entity.id
_entity.type
_entity.pdbx_description
1 polymer ?
#
loop_
_entity_poly.entity_id
_entity_poly.type
_entity_poly.pdbx_seq_one_letter_code
_entity_poly.pdbx_strand_id
1 'polypeptide(L)'
;MRIRIVLMLAVIFVLNSSRGAMFAQQPKPSPEPPRFPKPPAAARIWKSLTTGKEYQVWLANDRLFAEWVNIPPRMVSMGASIRIECQRINGKWLGTSQNHLPCDTTENGKRVTNFCRLTSKIEFNPLEANRMTGRTEWVRRFDCANCTILEPVWTNFEWVPKEPSAMGNSK
;
A
#
# COMPACT_ATOMS: atom_id res chain seq x y z
N MET A 1 -32.94 55.17 40.04
CA MET A 1 -33.13 55.31 41.50
C MET A 1 -32.12 54.41 42.19
N ARG A 2 -31.32 54.95 43.13
CA ARG A 2 -30.26 54.26 43.90
C ARG A 2 -30.83 53.72 45.23
N ILE A 3 -30.02 52.90 45.94
CA ILE A 3 -30.10 52.43 47.36
C ILE A 3 -30.71 51.01 47.46
N ARG A 4 -29.97 49.92 47.74
CA ARG A 4 -29.06 49.47 48.83
C ARG A 4 -29.76 48.58 49.88
N ILE A 5 -29.34 47.30 49.90
CA ILE A 5 -28.99 46.43 51.04
C ILE A 5 -30.11 45.98 52.01
N VAL A 6 -30.36 44.66 52.06
CA VAL A 6 -30.53 43.83 53.29
C VAL A 6 -30.00 42.42 52.93
N LEU A 7 -28.81 41.99 53.38
CA LEU A 7 -28.42 41.38 54.66
C LEU A 7 -28.72 39.86 54.79
N MET A 8 -27.61 39.10 54.83
CA MET A 8 -27.35 37.80 55.47
C MET A 8 -28.21 36.56 55.15
N LEU A 9 -27.53 35.45 54.80
CA LEU A 9 -27.43 34.29 55.70
C LEU A 9 -26.50 33.18 55.16
N ALA A 10 -25.82 32.56 56.12
CA ALA A 10 -25.34 31.17 56.17
C ALA A 10 -24.08 30.74 55.37
N VAL A 11 -22.98 30.71 56.14
CA VAL A 11 -21.85 29.79 56.07
C VAL A 11 -22.31 28.33 55.97
N ILE A 12 -21.66 27.53 55.11
CA ILE A 12 -21.05 26.22 55.43
C ILE A 12 -20.06 25.88 54.30
N PHE A 13 -18.78 25.88 54.66
CA PHE A 13 -17.68 25.32 53.88
C PHE A 13 -17.72 23.80 54.05
N VAL A 14 -17.99 23.04 52.98
CA VAL A 14 -17.54 21.65 52.88
C VAL A 14 -16.66 21.57 51.63
N LEU A 15 -15.37 21.75 51.85
CA LEU A 15 -14.32 21.42 50.88
C LEU A 15 -14.31 19.90 50.71
N ASN A 16 -15.08 19.39 49.76
CA ASN A 16 -14.92 18.03 49.27
C ASN A 16 -14.03 18.10 48.02
N SER A 17 -12.72 18.21 48.25
CA SER A 17 -11.72 18.15 47.19
C SER A 17 -11.54 16.70 46.73
N SER A 18 -12.44 16.25 45.88
CA SER A 18 -12.22 15.06 45.06
C SER A 18 -11.07 15.36 44.11
N ARG A 19 -9.85 15.02 44.52
CA ARG A 19 -8.71 14.86 43.61
C ARG A 19 -9.03 13.70 42.66
N GLY A 20 -9.81 13.98 41.63
CA GLY A 20 -9.87 13.11 40.46
C GLY A 20 -8.46 13.04 39.90
N ALA A 21 -7.83 11.87 40.01
CA ALA A 21 -6.61 11.59 39.29
C ALA A 21 -6.90 11.80 37.80
N MET A 22 -6.37 12.88 37.23
CA MET A 22 -6.21 12.97 35.78
C MET A 22 -5.26 11.83 35.40
N PHE A 23 -5.82 10.68 35.03
CA PHE A 23 -5.11 9.76 34.17
C PHE A 23 -4.92 10.49 32.86
N ALA A 24 -3.71 11.03 32.66
CA ALA A 24 -3.24 11.41 31.35
C ALA A 24 -3.42 10.18 30.45
N GLN A 25 -4.40 10.21 29.55
CA GLN A 25 -4.53 9.22 28.50
C GLN A 25 -3.25 9.33 27.68
N GLN A 26 -2.30 8.41 27.90
CA GLN A 26 -1.19 8.24 26.99
C GLN A 26 -1.79 8.05 25.58
N PRO A 27 -1.35 8.83 24.58
CA PRO A 27 -1.75 8.59 23.21
C PRO A 27 -1.46 7.12 22.87
N LYS A 28 -2.52 6.37 22.55
CA LYS A 28 -2.39 4.99 22.09
C LYS A 28 -1.38 4.98 20.94
N PRO A 29 -0.33 4.14 20.97
CA PRO A 29 0.63 4.06 19.88
C PRO A 29 -0.13 3.90 18.57
N SER A 30 0.13 4.79 17.61
CA SER A 30 -0.44 4.67 16.27
C SER A 30 -0.05 3.30 15.71
N PRO A 31 -0.99 2.50 15.15
CA PRO A 31 -0.66 1.21 14.57
C PRO A 31 0.46 1.39 13.53
N GLU A 32 1.57 0.66 13.70
CA GLU A 32 2.60 0.56 12.67
C GLU A 32 1.91 0.12 11.37
N PRO A 33 2.22 0.75 10.21
CA PRO A 33 1.66 0.33 8.94
C PRO A 33 1.87 -1.18 8.76
N PRO A 34 0.88 -1.94 8.27
CA PRO A 34 1.03 -3.37 8.05
C PRO A 34 2.30 -3.63 7.23
N ARG A 35 3.26 -4.35 7.82
CA ARG A 35 4.52 -4.69 7.16
C ARG A 35 4.21 -5.68 6.05
N PHE A 36 4.64 -5.38 4.81
CA PHE A 36 4.53 -6.31 3.70
C PHE A 36 5.24 -7.62 4.07
N PRO A 37 4.59 -8.78 3.94
CA PRO A 37 5.16 -10.03 4.44
C PRO A 37 6.42 -10.40 3.66
N LYS A 38 7.38 -11.03 4.35
CA LYS A 38 8.57 -11.57 3.68
C LYS A 38 8.16 -12.76 2.79
N PRO A 39 8.67 -12.87 1.56
CA PRO A 39 8.42 -14.02 0.71
C PRO A 39 8.87 -15.33 1.38
N PRO A 40 8.05 -16.40 1.38
CA PRO A 40 8.47 -17.73 1.81
C PRO A 40 9.40 -18.39 0.78
N ALA A 41 10.07 -19.47 1.15
CA ALA A 41 10.93 -20.24 0.23
C ALA A 41 10.15 -20.82 -0.97
N ALA A 42 8.84 -21.08 -0.81
CA ALA A 42 7.96 -21.55 -1.87
C ALA A 42 7.53 -20.46 -2.87
N ALA A 43 7.95 -19.20 -2.68
CA ALA A 43 7.64 -18.12 -3.60
C ALA A 43 8.26 -18.37 -4.97
N ARG A 44 7.51 -18.11 -6.04
CA ARG A 44 7.93 -18.41 -7.42
C ARG A 44 8.16 -17.13 -8.21
N ILE A 45 9.10 -17.17 -9.16
CA ILE A 45 9.33 -16.04 -10.07
C ILE A 45 8.39 -16.14 -11.27
N TRP A 46 7.67 -15.05 -11.52
CA TRP A 46 6.76 -14.87 -12.65
C TRP A 46 7.20 -13.67 -13.47
N LYS A 47 7.31 -13.85 -14.79
CA LYS A 47 7.67 -12.79 -15.71
C LYS A 47 6.41 -12.22 -16.35
N SER A 48 6.22 -10.91 -16.22
CA SER A 48 5.23 -10.16 -16.99
C SER A 48 5.65 -10.09 -18.45
N LEU A 49 4.81 -10.60 -19.34
CA LEU A 49 5.03 -10.49 -20.79
C LEU A 49 4.81 -9.06 -21.30
N THR A 50 3.96 -8.29 -20.61
CA THR A 50 3.66 -6.89 -20.97
C THR A 50 4.82 -5.95 -20.66
N THR A 51 5.54 -6.16 -19.56
CA THR A 51 6.54 -5.19 -19.05
C THR A 51 7.96 -5.77 -18.95
N GLY A 52 8.13 -7.08 -19.10
CA GLY A 52 9.41 -7.77 -18.86
C GLY A 52 9.85 -7.83 -17.39
N LYS A 53 9.08 -7.23 -16.47
CA LYS A 53 9.34 -7.28 -15.03
C LYS A 53 9.12 -8.70 -14.50
N GLU A 54 9.99 -9.10 -13.59
CA GLU A 54 9.91 -10.37 -12.88
C GLU A 54 9.42 -10.12 -11.46
N TYR A 55 8.41 -10.86 -11.05
CA TYR A 55 7.79 -10.76 -9.75
C TYR A 55 8.01 -12.04 -8.98
N GLN A 56 8.46 -11.94 -7.73
CA GLN A 56 8.35 -13.02 -6.79
C GLN A 56 6.92 -13.05 -6.27
N VAL A 57 6.21 -14.18 -6.45
CA VAL A 57 4.78 -14.34 -6.17
C VAL A 57 4.55 -15.45 -5.15
N TRP A 58 3.71 -15.20 -4.17
CA TRP A 58 3.35 -16.20 -3.14
C TRP A 58 1.94 -15.98 -2.60
N LEU A 59 1.41 -17.02 -1.96
CA LEU A 59 0.18 -16.97 -1.19
C LEU A 59 0.51 -17.00 0.30
N ALA A 60 -0.16 -16.17 1.10
CA ALA A 60 -0.12 -16.24 2.55
C ALA A 60 -1.43 -15.67 3.13
N ASN A 61 -1.99 -16.32 4.15
CA ASN A 61 -3.20 -15.83 4.84
C ASN A 61 -4.35 -15.46 3.88
N ASP A 62 -4.65 -16.34 2.91
CA ASP A 62 -5.68 -16.13 1.87
C ASP A 62 -5.50 -14.88 1.00
N ARG A 63 -4.27 -14.38 0.92
CA ARG A 63 -3.87 -13.26 0.07
C ARG A 63 -2.80 -13.68 -0.93
N LEU A 64 -2.88 -13.11 -2.11
CA LEU A 64 -1.86 -13.18 -3.14
C LEU A 64 -0.95 -11.96 -3.00
N PHE A 65 0.35 -12.22 -2.95
CA PHE A 65 1.38 -11.20 -2.89
C PHE A 65 2.30 -11.31 -4.10
N ALA A 66 2.79 -10.17 -4.58
CA ALA A 66 3.86 -10.12 -5.56
C ALA A 66 4.81 -8.94 -5.30
N GLU A 67 6.11 -9.14 -5.48
CA GLU A 67 7.12 -8.06 -5.40
C GLU A 67 8.02 -8.08 -6.64
N TRP A 68 8.29 -6.91 -7.22
CA TRP A 68 9.21 -6.79 -8.36
C TRP A 68 10.66 -7.05 -7.93
N VAL A 69 11.31 -8.05 -8.54
CA VAL A 69 12.64 -8.52 -8.09
C VAL A 69 13.78 -8.25 -9.07
N ASN A 70 13.53 -8.14 -10.38
CA ASN A 70 14.57 -7.80 -11.35
C ASN A 70 14.72 -6.27 -11.55
N ILE A 71 14.72 -5.52 -10.45
CA ILE A 71 14.87 -4.06 -10.46
C ILE A 71 16.31 -3.69 -10.83
N PRO A 72 16.55 -2.78 -11.79
CA PRO A 72 17.90 -2.30 -12.08
C PRO A 72 18.58 -1.73 -10.81
N PRO A 73 19.87 -2.03 -10.55
CA PRO A 73 20.55 -1.63 -9.30
C PRO A 73 20.45 -0.13 -8.99
N ARG A 74 20.58 0.72 -10.01
CA ARG A 74 20.42 2.18 -9.87
C ARG A 74 19.04 2.59 -9.36
N MET A 75 17.99 1.86 -9.75
CA MET A 75 16.63 2.12 -9.27
C MET A 75 16.43 1.61 -7.84
N VAL A 76 17.02 0.47 -7.49
CA VAL A 76 17.02 -0.07 -6.12
C VAL A 76 17.65 0.92 -5.14
N SER A 77 18.80 1.51 -5.48
CA SER A 77 19.46 2.49 -4.61
C SER A 77 18.63 3.75 -4.36
N MET A 78 17.67 4.05 -5.25
CA MET A 78 16.71 5.14 -5.10
C MET A 78 15.39 4.70 -4.43
N GLY A 79 15.30 3.43 -4.02
CA GLY A 79 14.13 2.87 -3.32
C GLY A 79 13.01 2.40 -4.23
N ALA A 80 13.27 2.14 -5.51
CA ALA A 80 12.24 1.63 -6.42
C ALA A 80 11.67 0.30 -5.96
N SER A 81 10.34 0.20 -6.01
CA SER A 81 9.62 -1.02 -5.66
C SER A 81 8.25 -1.06 -6.32
N ILE A 82 7.76 -2.28 -6.55
CA ILE A 82 6.36 -2.55 -6.85
C ILE A 82 5.95 -3.72 -5.96
N ARG A 83 4.91 -3.51 -5.17
CA ARG A 83 4.36 -4.50 -4.25
C ARG A 83 2.87 -4.63 -4.48
N ILE A 84 2.42 -5.87 -4.65
CA ILE A 84 1.05 -6.19 -4.97
C ILE A 84 0.49 -7.04 -3.84
N GLU A 85 -0.72 -6.70 -3.43
CA GLU A 85 -1.48 -7.46 -2.46
C GLU A 85 -2.91 -7.58 -2.96
N CYS A 86 -3.42 -8.80 -3.02
CA CYS A 86 -4.77 -9.12 -3.49
C CYS A 86 -5.46 -10.10 -2.55
N GLN A 87 -6.77 -9.94 -2.41
CA GLN A 87 -7.64 -10.86 -1.72
C GLN A 87 -8.49 -11.63 -2.73
N ARG A 88 -8.80 -12.89 -2.42
CA ARG A 88 -9.72 -13.69 -3.25
C ARG A 88 -11.17 -13.26 -3.02
N ILE A 89 -11.84 -12.81 -4.08
CA ILE A 89 -13.24 -12.37 -4.09
C ILE A 89 -13.91 -12.94 -5.33
N ASN A 90 -14.99 -13.72 -5.16
CA ASN A 90 -15.77 -14.32 -6.26
C ASN A 90 -14.92 -15.05 -7.31
N GLY A 91 -13.92 -15.82 -6.85
CA GLY A 91 -13.03 -16.59 -7.72
C GLY A 91 -11.89 -15.80 -8.37
N LYS A 92 -11.89 -14.46 -8.27
CA LYS A 92 -10.79 -13.60 -8.74
C LYS A 92 -9.93 -13.12 -7.57
N TRP A 93 -8.75 -12.59 -7.87
CA TRP A 93 -7.92 -11.89 -6.89
C TRP A 93 -7.98 -10.40 -7.16
N LEU A 94 -8.53 -9.64 -6.23
CA LEU A 94 -8.70 -8.19 -6.36
C LEU A 94 -7.84 -7.49 -5.32
N GLY A 95 -7.17 -6.42 -5.72
CA GLY A 95 -6.31 -5.69 -4.79
C GLY A 95 -5.64 -4.47 -5.38
N THR A 96 -4.46 -4.16 -4.85
CA THR A 96 -3.71 -2.97 -5.22
C THR A 96 -2.24 -3.28 -5.47
N SER A 97 -1.66 -2.51 -6.40
CA SER A 97 -0.22 -2.40 -6.58
C SER A 97 0.25 -1.07 -6.01
N GLN A 98 1.09 -1.13 -4.98
CA GLN A 98 1.84 -0.02 -4.42
C GLN A 98 3.16 0.11 -5.18
N ASN A 99 3.31 1.22 -5.89
CA ASN A 99 4.45 1.51 -6.73
C ASN A 99 5.24 2.67 -6.13
N HIS A 100 6.55 2.53 -6.06
CA HIS A 100 7.48 3.63 -5.79
C HIS A 100 8.46 3.67 -6.96
N LEU A 101 8.27 4.61 -7.89
CA LEU A 101 8.97 4.60 -9.18
C LEU A 101 9.49 5.99 -9.55
N PRO A 102 10.62 6.06 -10.28
CA PRO A 102 11.12 7.32 -10.81
C PRO A 102 10.20 7.87 -11.90
N CYS A 103 10.09 9.19 -11.94
CA CYS A 103 9.37 9.95 -12.95
C CYS A 103 10.23 11.16 -13.32
N ASP A 104 10.65 11.24 -14.57
CA ASP A 104 11.49 12.35 -15.01
C ASP A 104 10.63 13.57 -15.34
N THR A 105 11.06 14.71 -14.82
CA THR A 105 10.47 16.03 -15.08
C THR A 105 11.55 17.04 -15.45
N THR A 106 11.16 18.27 -15.75
CA THR A 106 12.09 19.38 -16.00
C THR A 106 11.82 20.50 -15.00
N GLU A 107 12.88 20.96 -14.33
CA GLU A 107 12.85 22.09 -13.41
C GLU A 107 13.92 23.10 -13.86
N ASN A 108 13.53 24.36 -14.11
CA ASN A 108 14.43 25.41 -14.59
C ASN A 108 15.26 25.01 -15.83
N GLY A 109 14.66 24.24 -16.74
CA GLY A 109 15.33 23.74 -17.96
C GLY A 109 16.28 22.55 -17.74
N LYS A 110 16.39 22.02 -16.52
CA LYS A 110 17.21 20.84 -16.20
C LYS A 110 16.33 19.63 -15.92
N ARG A 111 16.76 18.44 -16.37
CA ARG A 111 16.08 17.18 -16.06
C ARG A 111 16.26 16.86 -14.57
N VAL A 112 15.15 16.61 -13.89
CA VAL A 112 15.09 16.18 -12.49
C VAL A 112 14.31 14.87 -12.44
N THR A 113 14.73 13.93 -11.60
CA THR A 113 14.01 12.66 -11.37
C THR A 113 13.27 12.74 -10.05
N ASN A 114 11.94 12.82 -10.11
CA ASN A 114 11.07 12.67 -8.94
C ASN A 114 10.83 11.19 -8.66
N PHE A 115 10.55 10.85 -7.40
CA PHE A 115 10.16 9.50 -7.02
C PHE A 115 8.73 9.50 -6.49
N CYS A 116 7.83 8.89 -7.26
CA CYS A 116 6.41 8.95 -7.00
C CYS A 116 5.91 7.67 -6.34
N ARG A 117 5.10 7.83 -5.30
CA ARG A 117 4.35 6.74 -4.66
C ARG A 117 2.94 6.71 -5.22
N LEU A 118 2.58 5.61 -5.87
CA LEU A 118 1.30 5.45 -6.55
C LEU A 118 0.65 4.14 -6.16
N THR A 119 -0.64 4.20 -5.86
CA THR A 119 -1.47 3.01 -5.67
C THR A 119 -2.37 2.87 -6.88
N SER A 120 -2.34 1.68 -7.50
CA SER A 120 -3.15 1.34 -8.67
C SER A 120 -3.95 0.08 -8.38
N LYS A 121 -5.17 0.00 -8.93
CA LYS A 121 -5.97 -1.23 -8.79
C LYS A 121 -5.44 -2.34 -9.69
N ILE A 122 -5.57 -3.57 -9.22
CA ILE A 122 -5.18 -4.75 -9.99
C ILE A 122 -6.13 -5.92 -9.71
N GLU A 123 -6.37 -6.69 -10.76
CA GLU A 123 -7.20 -7.88 -10.72
C GLU A 123 -6.45 -9.03 -11.41
N PHE A 124 -6.33 -10.17 -10.75
CA PHE A 124 -5.98 -11.43 -11.41
C PHE A 124 -7.23 -12.29 -11.58
N ASN A 125 -7.33 -12.94 -12.72
CA ASN A 125 -8.25 -14.04 -12.95
C ASN A 125 -7.88 -15.24 -12.04
N PRO A 126 -8.68 -16.32 -12.01
CA PRO A 126 -8.26 -17.56 -11.37
C PRO A 126 -6.83 -17.94 -11.79
N LEU A 127 -5.99 -18.33 -10.81
CA LEU A 127 -4.58 -18.61 -11.08
C LEU A 127 -4.44 -19.96 -11.75
N GLU A 128 -3.72 -20.02 -12.86
CA GLU A 128 -3.35 -21.27 -13.53
C GLU A 128 -1.86 -21.56 -13.30
N ALA A 129 -1.48 -22.84 -13.36
CA ALA A 129 -0.13 -23.28 -12.99
C ALA A 129 0.98 -22.69 -13.89
N ASN A 130 0.66 -22.43 -15.15
CA ASN A 130 1.60 -21.98 -16.19
C ASN A 130 1.32 -20.56 -16.69
N ARG A 131 0.26 -19.90 -16.18
CA ARG A 131 -0.18 -18.61 -16.70
C ARG A 131 -1.02 -17.86 -15.67
N MET A 132 -0.76 -16.58 -15.51
CA MET A 132 -1.63 -15.67 -14.77
C MET A 132 -2.05 -14.55 -15.70
N THR A 133 -3.35 -14.32 -15.83
CA THR A 133 -3.91 -13.22 -16.60
C THR A 133 -4.68 -12.29 -15.69
N GLY A 134 -4.85 -11.06 -16.13
CA GLY A 134 -5.56 -10.07 -15.35
C GLY A 134 -5.61 -8.72 -16.03
N ARG A 135 -5.98 -7.72 -15.24
CA ARG A 135 -5.95 -6.32 -15.66
C ARG A 135 -5.49 -5.43 -14.52
N THR A 136 -4.88 -4.32 -14.87
CA THR A 136 -4.42 -3.30 -13.90
C THR A 136 -4.81 -1.92 -14.38
N GLU A 137 -5.00 -1.02 -13.42
CA GLU A 137 -5.17 0.41 -13.66
C GLU A 137 -3.82 1.00 -14.06
N TRP A 138 -3.58 1.06 -15.37
CA TRP A 138 -2.42 1.69 -15.98
C TRP A 138 -2.59 3.21 -16.03
N VAL A 139 -1.47 3.92 -16.08
CA VAL A 139 -1.44 5.37 -16.15
C VAL A 139 -1.26 5.82 -17.59
N ARG A 140 -2.33 6.32 -18.22
CA ARG A 140 -2.26 6.87 -19.59
C ARG A 140 -1.66 8.27 -19.59
N ARG A 141 -2.03 9.10 -18.61
CA ARG A 141 -1.45 10.42 -18.37
C ARG A 141 -1.07 10.59 -16.92
N PHE A 142 0.12 11.14 -16.69
CA PHE A 142 0.70 11.34 -15.37
C PHE A 142 1.36 12.70 -15.26
N ASP A 143 1.23 13.34 -14.10
CA ASP A 143 1.98 14.52 -13.73
C ASP A 143 3.17 14.11 -12.85
N CYS A 144 4.39 14.07 -13.43
CA CYS A 144 5.61 13.77 -12.69
C CYS A 144 5.98 14.83 -11.65
N ALA A 145 5.59 16.09 -11.85
CA ALA A 145 5.93 17.17 -10.92
C ALA A 145 5.14 17.04 -9.62
N ASN A 146 3.85 16.69 -9.71
CA ASN A 146 2.95 16.56 -8.56
C ASN A 146 2.65 15.10 -8.17
N CYS A 147 3.32 14.12 -8.80
CA CYS A 147 3.09 12.69 -8.62
C CYS A 147 1.60 12.28 -8.68
N THR A 148 0.86 12.83 -9.65
CA THR A 148 -0.59 12.67 -9.74
C THR A 148 -1.00 11.94 -11.01
N ILE A 149 -1.89 10.93 -10.87
CA ILE A 149 -2.51 10.25 -12.00
C ILE A 149 -3.57 11.18 -12.59
N LEU A 150 -3.40 11.57 -13.85
CA LEU A 150 -4.34 12.43 -14.56
C LEU A 150 -5.39 11.62 -15.31
N GLU A 151 -4.99 10.45 -15.83
CA GLU A 151 -5.89 9.58 -16.61
C GLU A 151 -5.55 8.11 -16.35
N PRO A 152 -6.34 7.40 -15.53
CA PRO A 152 -6.23 5.96 -15.36
C PRO A 152 -6.93 5.21 -16.50
N VAL A 153 -6.37 4.08 -16.92
CA VAL A 153 -6.97 3.19 -17.92
C VAL A 153 -6.76 1.73 -17.52
N TRP A 154 -7.78 0.89 -17.66
CA TRP A 154 -7.61 -0.55 -17.47
C TRP A 154 -6.87 -1.16 -18.64
N THR A 155 -5.79 -1.88 -18.36
CA THR A 155 -5.04 -2.63 -19.37
C THR A 155 -4.88 -4.09 -18.94
N ASN A 156 -4.94 -5.00 -19.90
CA ASN A 156 -4.74 -6.42 -19.66
C ASN A 156 -3.26 -6.74 -19.52
N PHE A 157 -2.93 -7.71 -18.68
CA PHE A 157 -1.56 -8.24 -18.56
C PHE A 157 -1.57 -9.76 -18.54
N GLU A 158 -0.40 -10.32 -18.81
CA GLU A 158 -0.15 -11.75 -18.74
C GLU A 158 1.23 -12.03 -18.14
N TRP A 159 1.28 -12.95 -17.19
CA TRP A 159 2.50 -13.42 -16.55
C TRP A 159 2.68 -14.92 -16.76
N VAL A 160 3.93 -15.34 -16.96
CA VAL A 160 4.33 -16.74 -17.10
C VAL A 160 5.38 -17.09 -16.04
N PRO A 161 5.39 -18.32 -15.51
CA PRO A 161 6.41 -18.70 -14.55
C PRO A 161 7.78 -18.78 -15.25
N LYS A 162 8.83 -18.31 -14.58
CA LYS A 162 10.20 -18.36 -15.13
C LYS A 162 10.79 -19.77 -15.11
N GLU A 163 10.34 -20.59 -14.17
CA GLU A 163 10.70 -22.00 -14.06
C GLU A 163 9.43 -22.87 -14.13
N PRO A 164 9.42 -23.94 -14.93
CA PRO A 164 8.30 -24.87 -14.97
C PRO A 164 8.04 -25.43 -13.57
N SER A 165 6.76 -25.53 -13.20
CA SER A 165 6.39 -26.08 -11.90
C SER A 165 6.86 -27.52 -11.80
N ALA A 166 7.70 -27.83 -10.81
CA ALA A 166 7.83 -29.17 -10.27
C ALA A 166 6.56 -29.60 -9.49
N MET A 167 5.37 -29.32 -10.02
CA MET A 167 4.11 -29.89 -9.52
C MET A 167 3.90 -31.23 -10.23
N GLY A 168 4.76 -32.19 -9.86
CA GLY A 168 4.55 -33.60 -10.09
C GLY A 168 4.32 -34.27 -8.73
N ASN A 169 3.06 -34.65 -8.48
CA ASN A 169 2.64 -35.70 -7.55
C ASN A 169 3.00 -35.54 -6.06
N SER A 170 2.11 -34.92 -5.28
CA SER A 170 1.72 -35.55 -4.00
C SER A 170 0.47 -36.38 -4.28
N LYS A 171 0.67 -37.71 -4.30
CA LYS A 171 -0.40 -38.68 -4.06
C LYS A 171 -0.89 -38.56 -2.63
#